data_AF-A0A417Z419-F1
#
_entry.id   AF-A0A417Z419-F1
#
_cell.length_a   1.000
_cell.length_b   1.000
_cell.length_c   1.000
_cell.angle_alpha   90.00
_cell.angle_beta   90.00
_cell.angle_gamma   90.00
#
_symmetry.space_group_name_H-M   'P 1'
#
loop_
_entity.id
_entity.type
_entity.pdbx_description
1 polymer ?
#
loop_
_entity_poly.entity_id
_entity_poly.type
_entity_poly.pdbx_seq_one_letter_code
_entity_poly.pdbx_strand_id
1 'polypeptide(L)'
;MTPALWSYSSLKEMEACPRRWMLSRATYPDVWDRRGYPQQPAAAGVFGNVVHGVVERLAEALADAGIKFASPSAVIGVLGEQGGWRGIVLKEIDHQLAQFDDNPRVSRERIDRLREELIRRAPQAADQVKTFLGRRALPTGRTSAGGESSEQSHKRLPVTSGTHSEREVCAEELRLTGRIDLLVVDDKDVAVVDFKTGDEDHGHADQVRLYALLWQLDEQTNPYSRPATKLELAYPSHTLSVEPPDSAALNALQAGMVERIAAADEVTAATAPSATPSVEGCQFCQVKHLCDSYWLSIPPNVSEATTEEWFDFEGRVLRPQGSRSWFLETDDATQVLVRTVESHVPFPQGDKVRLLGVRRTIDPDKDTRLVIAMVSTSEWYAVSS
;
A
#
# COMPACT_ATOMS: atom_id res chain seq x y z
N MET A 1 -5.37 -3.24 -20.02
CA MET A 1 -3.90 -3.23 -20.01
C MET A 1 -3.45 -4.33 -19.07
N THR A 2 -3.02 -5.45 -19.63
CA THR A 2 -2.56 -6.61 -18.87
C THR A 2 -1.10 -6.41 -18.48
N PRO A 3 -0.71 -6.61 -17.21
CA PRO A 3 0.66 -6.41 -16.79
C PRO A 3 1.56 -7.54 -17.32
N ALA A 4 2.83 -7.21 -17.60
CA ALA A 4 3.82 -8.21 -18.00
C ALA A 4 4.14 -9.20 -16.87
N LEU A 5 4.12 -8.72 -15.62
CA LEU A 5 4.28 -9.52 -14.40
C LEU A 5 3.18 -9.15 -13.40
N TRP A 6 2.60 -10.16 -12.78
CA TRP A 6 1.71 -10.04 -11.63
C TRP A 6 2.51 -10.13 -10.33
N SER A 7 2.07 -9.42 -9.29
CA SER A 7 2.45 -9.70 -7.92
C SER A 7 1.28 -10.29 -7.15
N TYR A 8 1.53 -10.97 -6.03
CA TYR A 8 0.45 -11.51 -5.18
C TYR A 8 -0.57 -10.44 -4.79
N SER A 9 -0.10 -9.28 -4.33
CA SER A 9 -0.95 -8.16 -3.94
C SER A 9 -1.72 -7.59 -5.12
N SER A 10 -1.08 -7.43 -6.28
CA SER A 10 -1.74 -6.94 -7.49
C SER A 10 -2.83 -7.89 -7.99
N LEU A 11 -2.58 -9.20 -7.93
CA LEU A 11 -3.56 -10.22 -8.33
C LEU A 11 -4.75 -10.25 -7.38
N LYS A 12 -4.50 -10.23 -6.05
CA LYS A 12 -5.56 -10.15 -5.02
C LYS A 12 -6.39 -8.87 -5.15
N GLU A 13 -5.77 -7.73 -5.46
CA GLU A 13 -6.47 -6.47 -5.70
C GLU A 13 -7.41 -6.53 -6.91
N MET A 14 -6.91 -7.12 -8.00
CA MET A 14 -7.63 -7.33 -9.25
C MET A 14 -8.84 -8.26 -9.04
N GLU A 15 -8.64 -9.41 -8.40
CA GLU A 15 -9.71 -10.35 -8.07
C GLU A 15 -10.79 -9.74 -7.16
N ALA A 16 -10.38 -8.92 -6.19
CA ALA A 16 -11.31 -8.28 -5.27
C ALA A 16 -12.19 -7.23 -5.97
N CYS A 17 -11.61 -6.40 -6.84
CA CYS A 17 -12.35 -5.41 -7.61
C CYS A 17 -11.59 -5.00 -8.89
N PRO A 18 -11.95 -5.57 -10.05
CA PRO A 18 -11.25 -5.33 -11.31
C PRO A 18 -11.27 -3.85 -11.72
N ARG A 19 -12.42 -3.19 -11.55
CA ARG A 19 -12.57 -1.76 -11.84
C ARG A 19 -11.64 -0.91 -10.99
N ARG A 20 -11.53 -1.19 -9.68
CA ARG A 20 -10.61 -0.47 -8.78
C ARG A 20 -9.17 -0.66 -9.22
N TRP A 21 -8.77 -1.90 -9.51
CA TRP A 21 -7.41 -2.22 -9.95
C TRP A 21 -7.03 -1.47 -11.24
N MET A 22 -7.95 -1.42 -12.20
CA MET A 22 -7.73 -0.70 -13.46
C MET A 22 -7.65 0.81 -13.23
N LEU A 23 -8.62 1.40 -12.50
CA LEU A 23 -8.66 2.84 -12.26
C LEU A 23 -7.43 3.32 -11.48
N SER A 24 -6.91 2.54 -10.52
CA SER A 24 -5.71 2.93 -9.77
C SER A 24 -4.43 2.92 -10.61
N ARG A 25 -4.40 2.17 -11.72
CA ARG A 25 -3.21 1.98 -12.57
C ARG A 25 -3.30 2.67 -13.94
N ALA A 26 -4.46 3.21 -14.30
CA ALA A 26 -4.64 4.02 -15.49
C ALA A 26 -3.78 5.30 -15.46
N THR A 27 -3.64 5.95 -16.60
CA THR A 27 -2.87 7.21 -16.72
C THR A 27 -3.81 8.40 -16.65
N TYR A 28 -3.39 9.45 -15.94
CA TYR A 28 -4.18 10.65 -15.71
C TYR A 28 -3.31 11.89 -15.95
N PRO A 29 -2.92 12.16 -17.21
CA PRO A 29 -1.99 13.25 -17.54
C PRO A 29 -2.52 14.63 -17.14
N ASP A 30 -3.85 14.82 -17.13
CA ASP A 30 -4.48 16.07 -16.68
C ASP A 30 -4.52 16.21 -15.14
N VAL A 31 -4.14 15.17 -14.40
CA VAL A 31 -4.11 15.16 -12.94
C VAL A 31 -2.69 15.27 -12.41
N TRP A 32 -1.76 14.46 -12.93
CA TRP A 32 -0.33 14.47 -12.55
C TRP A 32 0.54 13.67 -13.53
N ASP A 33 1.85 13.85 -13.45
CA ASP A 33 2.82 13.27 -14.39
C ASP A 33 3.24 11.83 -14.07
N ARG A 34 2.78 11.25 -12.95
CA ARG A 34 3.18 9.90 -12.51
C ARG A 34 2.21 8.83 -13.01
N ARG A 35 2.69 7.58 -12.99
CA ARG A 35 1.88 6.41 -13.34
C ARG A 35 0.81 6.15 -12.27
N GLY A 36 -0.39 5.79 -12.71
CA GLY A 36 -1.50 5.47 -11.83
C GLY A 36 -2.28 6.71 -11.40
N TYR A 37 -3.34 6.49 -10.63
CA TYR A 37 -4.07 7.58 -9.96
C TYR A 37 -3.32 7.98 -8.68
N PRO A 38 -3.19 9.27 -8.34
CA PRO A 38 -2.49 9.70 -7.12
C PRO A 38 -3.14 9.08 -5.88
N GLN A 39 -2.32 8.45 -5.04
CA GLN A 39 -2.79 7.76 -3.83
C GLN A 39 -2.70 8.69 -2.62
N GLN A 40 -3.68 8.64 -1.73
CA GLN A 40 -3.53 9.32 -0.45
C GLN A 40 -2.70 8.46 0.52
N PRO A 41 -1.73 9.05 1.25
CA PRO A 41 -0.98 8.32 2.25
C PRO A 41 -1.89 7.96 3.43
N ALA A 42 -1.93 6.67 3.75
CA ALA A 42 -2.52 6.16 4.98
C ALA A 42 -1.41 5.97 6.03
N ALA A 43 -1.60 6.51 7.24
CA ALA A 43 -0.56 6.49 8.26
C ALA A 43 -0.07 5.08 8.62
N ALA A 44 -0.98 4.09 8.66
CA ALA A 44 -0.62 2.69 8.88
C ALA A 44 0.25 2.11 7.75
N GLY A 45 -0.08 2.41 6.49
CA GLY A 45 0.70 1.95 5.33
C GLY A 45 2.08 2.59 5.27
N VAL A 46 2.16 3.91 5.48
CA VAL A 46 3.46 4.61 5.53
C VAL A 46 4.31 4.13 6.71
N PHE A 47 3.70 3.90 7.87
CA PHE A 47 4.40 3.30 9.02
C PHE A 47 4.97 1.92 8.70
N GLY A 48 4.21 1.06 8.01
CA GLY A 48 4.69 -0.23 7.51
C GLY A 48 5.93 -0.06 6.62
N ASN A 49 5.84 0.78 5.60
CA ASN A 49 6.98 1.07 4.71
C ASN A 49 8.20 1.60 5.46
N VAL A 50 8.01 2.45 6.48
CA VAL A 50 9.10 2.94 7.33
C VAL A 50 9.80 1.78 8.05
N VAL A 51 9.05 0.83 8.62
CA VAL A 51 9.64 -0.30 9.33
C VAL A 51 10.48 -1.17 8.39
N HIS A 52 9.94 -1.50 7.20
CA HIS A 52 10.67 -2.27 6.19
C HIS A 52 11.89 -1.51 5.65
N GLY A 53 11.73 -0.24 5.31
CA GLY A 53 12.82 0.61 4.82
C GLY A 53 13.96 0.78 5.83
N VAL A 54 13.65 0.79 7.14
CA VAL A 54 14.70 0.80 8.17
C VAL A 54 15.47 -0.53 8.22
N VAL A 55 14.79 -1.68 8.02
CA VAL A 55 15.47 -2.98 7.92
C VAL A 55 16.40 -3.02 6.71
N GLU A 56 15.90 -2.59 5.54
CA GLU A 56 16.66 -2.52 4.29
C GLU A 56 17.88 -1.59 4.44
N ARG A 57 17.67 -0.36 4.90
CA ARG A 57 18.74 0.62 5.13
C ARG A 57 19.81 0.14 6.10
N LEU A 58 19.41 -0.61 7.13
CA LEU A 58 20.36 -1.18 8.08
C LEU A 58 21.16 -2.33 7.47
N ALA A 59 20.51 -3.20 6.68
CA ALA A 59 21.19 -4.28 5.97
C ALA A 59 22.20 -3.75 4.95
N GLU A 60 21.83 -2.70 4.19
CA GLU A 60 22.73 -2.00 3.28
C GLU A 60 23.93 -1.40 4.01
N ALA A 61 23.70 -0.66 5.09
CA ALA A 61 24.77 -0.01 5.83
C ALA A 61 25.74 -1.01 6.50
N LEU A 62 25.22 -2.15 6.97
CA LEU A 62 26.07 -3.24 7.48
C LEU A 62 26.91 -3.86 6.35
N ALA A 63 26.34 -4.04 5.15
CA ALA A 63 27.05 -4.57 4.00
C ALA A 63 28.15 -3.61 3.51
N ASP A 64 27.87 -2.31 3.46
CA ASP A 64 28.84 -1.28 3.07
C ASP A 64 30.02 -1.18 4.05
N ALA A 65 29.79 -1.44 5.34
CA ALA A 65 30.82 -1.55 6.36
C ALA A 65 31.65 -2.86 6.29
N GLY A 66 31.37 -3.73 5.31
CA GLY A 66 32.07 -5.01 5.14
C GLY A 66 31.84 -6.01 6.27
N ILE A 67 30.84 -5.76 7.12
CA ILE A 67 30.42 -6.70 8.16
C ILE A 67 29.82 -7.91 7.43
N LYS A 68 30.09 -9.13 7.92
CA LYS A 68 29.56 -10.38 7.34
C LYS A 68 28.46 -11.03 8.18
N PHE A 69 28.40 -10.65 9.45
CA PHE A 69 27.45 -11.14 10.43
C PHE A 69 27.09 -9.98 11.35
N ALA A 70 25.80 -9.64 11.46
CA ALA A 70 25.34 -8.57 12.32
C ALA A 70 25.39 -9.00 13.80
N SER A 71 26.55 -8.85 14.43
CA SER A 71 26.65 -8.91 15.88
C SER A 71 25.98 -7.68 16.50
N PRO A 72 25.51 -7.74 17.76
CA PRO A 72 24.95 -6.57 18.44
C PRO A 72 25.90 -5.36 18.44
N SER A 73 27.22 -5.57 18.57
CA SER A 73 28.20 -4.48 18.53
C SER A 73 28.35 -3.87 17.13
N ALA A 74 28.30 -4.70 16.08
CA ALA A 74 28.36 -4.24 14.70
C ALA A 74 27.13 -3.40 14.32
N VAL A 75 25.94 -3.85 14.74
CA VAL A 75 24.69 -3.10 14.58
C VAL A 75 24.74 -1.76 15.33
N ILE A 76 25.23 -1.76 16.57
CA ILE A 76 25.39 -0.52 17.35
C ILE A 76 26.36 0.45 16.66
N GLY A 77 27.46 -0.05 16.10
CA GLY A 77 28.44 0.76 15.36
C GLY A 77 27.81 1.47 14.16
N VAL A 78 27.16 0.72 13.27
CA VAL A 78 26.48 1.26 12.09
C VAL A 78 25.33 2.20 12.47
N LEU A 79 24.54 1.85 13.49
CA LEU A 79 23.50 2.74 13.98
C LEU A 79 24.07 4.05 14.52
N GLY A 80 25.26 4.04 15.15
CA GLY A 80 25.94 5.24 15.60
C GLY A 80 26.14 6.26 14.49
N GLU A 81 26.62 5.81 13.33
CA GLU A 81 26.81 6.64 12.12
C GLU A 81 25.47 7.13 11.54
N GLN A 82 24.38 6.38 11.76
CA GLN A 82 23.05 6.75 11.30
C GLN A 82 22.29 7.69 12.25
N GLY A 83 22.86 8.06 13.40
CA GLY A 83 22.19 8.88 14.43
C GLY A 83 21.34 8.05 15.41
N GLY A 84 21.67 6.77 15.56
CA GLY A 84 20.96 5.79 16.37
C GLY A 84 19.61 5.37 15.79
N TRP A 85 18.85 4.60 16.58
CA TRP A 85 17.51 4.13 16.21
C TRP A 85 16.55 5.25 15.81
N ARG A 86 16.60 6.38 16.53
CA ARG A 86 15.78 7.54 16.20
C ARG A 86 16.21 8.15 14.87
N GLY A 87 17.52 8.32 14.66
CA GLY A 87 18.04 8.92 13.43
C GLY A 87 17.67 8.15 12.18
N ILE A 88 17.85 6.82 12.19
CA ILE A 88 17.53 5.97 11.03
C ILE A 88 16.03 5.95 10.72
N VAL A 89 15.17 5.88 11.74
CA VAL A 89 13.70 5.92 11.56
C VAL A 89 13.25 7.27 11.01
N LEU A 90 13.78 8.38 11.53
CA LEU A 90 13.43 9.72 11.03
C LEU A 90 13.86 9.94 9.58
N LYS A 91 15.06 9.49 9.21
CA LYS A 91 15.52 9.50 7.81
C LYS A 91 14.57 8.72 6.91
N GLU A 92 14.09 7.58 7.38
CA GLU A 92 13.17 6.75 6.59
C GLU A 92 11.76 7.35 6.51
N ILE A 93 11.25 7.96 7.58
CA ILE A 93 10.00 8.76 7.53
C ILE A 93 10.12 9.83 6.45
N ASP A 94 11.23 10.56 6.43
CA ASP A 94 11.46 11.64 5.46
C ASP A 94 11.53 11.10 4.03
N HIS A 95 12.22 9.98 3.84
CA HIS A 95 12.30 9.29 2.55
C HIS A 95 10.92 8.85 2.04
N GLN A 96 10.10 8.23 2.89
CA GLN A 96 8.77 7.78 2.51
C GLN A 96 7.81 8.94 2.24
N LEU A 97 7.91 10.04 3.00
CA LEU A 97 7.04 11.20 2.81
C LEU A 97 7.39 12.02 1.57
N ALA A 98 8.68 12.09 1.19
CA ALA A 98 9.12 12.78 -0.03
C ALA A 98 8.46 12.22 -1.31
N GLN A 99 7.98 10.97 -1.27
CA GLN A 99 7.25 10.36 -2.38
C GLN A 99 5.90 11.06 -2.66
N PHE A 100 5.39 11.89 -1.74
CA PHE A 100 4.12 12.59 -1.87
C PHE A 100 4.27 14.10 -2.17
N ASP A 101 5.49 14.62 -2.35
CA ASP A 101 5.75 16.06 -2.49
C ASP A 101 5.05 16.70 -3.70
N ASP A 102 4.86 15.95 -4.78
CA ASP A 102 4.17 16.36 -6.02
C ASP A 102 2.76 15.76 -6.14
N ASN A 103 2.24 15.14 -5.08
CA ASN A 103 0.95 14.46 -5.13
C ASN A 103 -0.19 15.50 -5.05
N PRO A 104 -0.99 15.68 -6.11
CA PRO A 104 -1.99 16.74 -6.17
C PRO A 104 -3.16 16.53 -5.20
N ARG A 105 -3.33 15.34 -4.62
CA ARG A 105 -4.42 15.01 -3.68
C ARG A 105 -4.08 15.29 -2.23
N VAL A 106 -2.85 15.69 -1.93
CA VAL A 106 -2.37 15.80 -0.56
C VAL A 106 -1.81 17.21 -0.34
N SER A 107 -2.45 17.96 0.54
CA SER A 107 -1.93 19.27 0.94
C SER A 107 -0.67 19.13 1.78
N ARG A 108 0.16 20.17 1.79
CA ARG A 108 1.39 20.20 2.60
C ARG A 108 1.08 20.08 4.10
N GLU A 109 0.02 20.73 4.57
CA GLU A 109 -0.41 20.63 5.97
C GLU A 109 -0.82 19.20 6.33
N ARG A 110 -1.36 18.43 5.39
CA ARG A 110 -1.68 17.01 5.63
C ARG A 110 -0.42 16.16 5.72
N ILE A 111 0.59 16.42 4.88
CA ILE A 111 1.89 15.76 5.00
C ILE A 111 2.55 16.10 6.33
N ASP A 112 2.51 17.36 6.77
CA ASP A 112 3.08 17.77 8.05
C ASP A 112 2.40 17.07 9.24
N ARG A 113 1.06 16.97 9.24
CA ARG A 113 0.32 16.21 10.27
C ARG A 113 0.69 14.73 10.28
N LEU A 114 0.81 14.12 9.10
CA LEU A 114 1.22 12.73 8.95
C LEU A 114 2.67 12.53 9.45
N ARG A 115 3.58 13.45 9.13
CA ARG A 115 4.95 13.46 9.63
C ARG A 115 4.98 13.49 11.14
N GLU A 116 4.25 14.39 11.78
CA GLU A 116 4.16 14.46 13.24
C GLU A 116 3.62 13.16 13.85
N GLU A 117 2.61 12.55 13.24
CA GLU A 117 2.07 11.26 13.67
C GLU A 117 3.13 10.15 13.59
N LEU A 118 3.83 10.05 12.47
CA LEU A 118 4.90 9.06 12.27
C LEU A 118 6.07 9.28 13.24
N ILE A 119 6.45 10.54 13.48
CA ILE A 119 7.48 10.89 14.48
C ILE A 119 7.05 10.45 15.89
N ARG A 120 5.79 10.66 16.27
CA ARG A 120 5.26 10.15 17.56
C ARG A 120 5.32 8.63 17.64
N ARG A 121 5.16 7.93 16.51
CA ARG A 121 5.24 6.46 16.40
C ARG A 121 6.66 5.94 16.15
N ALA A 122 7.66 6.80 16.02
CA ALA A 122 9.04 6.38 15.76
C ALA A 122 9.61 5.37 16.78
N PRO A 123 9.33 5.47 18.10
CA PRO A 123 9.75 4.44 19.06
C PRO A 123 9.14 3.07 18.76
N GLN A 124 7.86 3.03 18.37
CA GLN A 124 7.17 1.80 17.99
C GLN A 124 7.80 1.17 16.74
N ALA A 125 8.14 1.98 15.73
CA ALA A 125 8.83 1.49 14.54
C ALA A 125 10.21 0.89 14.90
N ALA A 126 10.99 1.60 15.73
CA ALA A 126 12.28 1.10 16.19
C ALA A 126 12.16 -0.21 16.98
N ASP A 127 11.16 -0.36 17.83
CA ASP A 127 10.94 -1.59 18.60
C ASP A 127 10.48 -2.76 17.72
N GLN A 128 9.68 -2.51 16.68
CA GLN A 128 9.35 -3.53 15.67
C GLN A 128 10.60 -3.99 14.91
N VAL A 129 11.44 -3.05 14.44
CA VAL A 129 12.70 -3.41 13.78
C VAL A 129 13.60 -4.20 14.73
N LYS A 130 13.81 -3.75 15.97
CA LYS A 130 14.60 -4.50 16.98
C LYS A 130 14.05 -5.90 17.21
N THR A 131 12.73 -6.06 17.21
CA THR A 131 12.08 -7.37 17.34
C THR A 131 12.43 -8.26 16.16
N PHE A 132 12.39 -7.73 14.94
CA PHE A 132 12.81 -8.45 13.74
C PHE A 132 14.29 -8.84 13.80
N LEU A 133 15.17 -7.93 14.26
CA LEU A 133 16.60 -8.21 14.42
C LEU A 133 16.90 -9.22 15.53
N GLY A 134 16.17 -9.13 16.64
CA GLY A 134 16.37 -9.98 17.81
C GLY A 134 15.90 -11.41 17.56
N ARG A 135 14.96 -11.60 16.65
CA ARG A 135 14.42 -12.91 16.28
C ARG A 135 15.30 -13.63 15.26
N ARG A 136 16.05 -12.92 14.40
CA ARG A 136 17.09 -13.46 13.51
C ARG A 136 18.16 -12.41 13.21
N ALA A 137 19.44 -12.77 13.32
CA ALA A 137 20.56 -11.86 13.01
C ALA A 137 20.43 -11.31 11.58
N LEU A 138 20.49 -9.98 11.45
CA LEU A 138 20.54 -9.34 10.14
C LEU A 138 21.69 -9.90 9.32
N PRO A 139 21.49 -10.15 8.03
CA PRO A 139 22.59 -10.35 7.11
C PRO A 139 23.27 -9.09 6.65
N THR A 140 24.39 -9.38 6.02
CA THR A 140 25.15 -8.53 5.12
C THR A 140 25.49 -9.34 3.88
N GLY A 141 25.14 -8.83 2.70
CA GLY A 141 25.40 -9.50 1.44
C GLY A 141 25.61 -8.54 0.26
N ARG A 142 26.83 -8.01 0.11
CA ARG A 142 27.40 -7.67 -1.21
C ARG A 142 28.81 -8.26 -1.30
N THR A 143 28.96 -9.42 -1.92
CA THR A 143 30.26 -9.82 -2.49
C THR A 143 30.27 -9.43 -3.96
N SER A 144 30.78 -8.25 -4.25
CA SER A 144 31.37 -7.95 -5.56
C SER A 144 32.68 -7.23 -5.30
N ALA A 145 33.77 -7.97 -5.42
CA ALA A 145 35.10 -7.40 -5.49
C ALA A 145 35.23 -6.68 -6.85
N GLY A 146 35.48 -5.37 -6.83
CA GLY A 146 35.86 -4.59 -8.00
C GLY A 146 34.98 -3.36 -8.20
N GLY A 147 35.61 -2.20 -8.33
CA GLY A 147 34.96 -0.89 -8.31
C GLY A 147 34.10 -0.55 -9.53
N GLU A 148 33.53 0.66 -9.43
CA GLU A 148 32.84 1.49 -10.44
C GLU A 148 31.29 1.56 -10.34
N SER A 149 30.86 2.69 -9.77
CA SER A 149 29.64 3.48 -10.05
C SER A 149 28.27 2.80 -10.14
N SER A 150 27.44 3.07 -9.12
CA SER A 150 26.00 3.43 -9.10
C SER A 150 24.96 2.94 -10.15
N GLU A 151 25.20 1.91 -10.96
CA GLU A 151 24.19 1.33 -11.88
C GLU A 151 23.95 -0.18 -11.69
N GLN A 152 24.57 -0.81 -10.69
CA GLN A 152 24.52 -2.28 -10.49
C GLN A 152 23.47 -2.78 -9.47
N SER A 153 22.56 -1.94 -8.95
CA SER A 153 21.64 -2.32 -7.86
C SER A 153 20.45 -3.21 -8.27
N HIS A 154 20.33 -3.67 -9.52
CA HIS A 154 19.11 -4.36 -10.00
C HIS A 154 19.32 -5.68 -10.74
N LYS A 155 20.52 -6.28 -10.78
CA LYS A 155 20.66 -7.63 -11.35
C LYS A 155 20.23 -8.68 -10.33
N ARG A 156 19.19 -9.46 -10.65
CA ARG A 156 18.83 -10.71 -9.94
C ARG A 156 19.97 -11.71 -10.10
N LEU A 157 20.96 -11.64 -9.20
CA LEU A 157 22.13 -12.53 -9.19
C LEU A 157 21.87 -13.76 -8.33
N PRO A 158 22.52 -14.90 -8.60
CA PRO A 158 22.43 -16.09 -7.76
C PRO A 158 22.72 -15.77 -6.29
N VAL A 159 21.83 -16.23 -5.41
CA VAL A 159 21.96 -16.03 -3.97
C VAL A 159 22.97 -17.01 -3.39
N THR A 160 23.94 -16.47 -2.65
CA THR A 160 24.89 -17.25 -1.84
C THR A 160 24.38 -17.46 -0.42
N SER A 161 25.01 -18.37 0.32
CA SER A 161 24.79 -18.51 1.77
C SER A 161 24.98 -17.17 2.48
N GLY A 162 24.11 -16.90 3.44
CA GLY A 162 23.89 -15.59 4.06
C GLY A 162 22.40 -15.29 4.11
N THR A 163 22.04 -14.16 4.70
CA THR A 163 20.66 -13.68 4.67
C THR A 163 20.53 -12.47 3.71
N HIS A 164 19.34 -12.14 3.24
CA HIS A 164 19.09 -11.16 2.19
C HIS A 164 17.78 -10.44 2.50
N SER A 165 17.79 -9.10 2.56
CA SER A 165 16.59 -8.29 2.81
C SER A 165 15.94 -7.83 1.50
N GLU A 166 14.62 -7.66 1.51
CA GLU A 166 13.81 -7.12 0.40
C GLU A 166 14.16 -7.76 -0.96
N ARG A 167 14.37 -9.09 -0.94
CA ARG A 167 14.88 -9.84 -2.09
C ARG A 167 13.78 -10.06 -3.12
N GLU A 168 13.95 -9.50 -4.31
CA GLU A 168 13.08 -9.79 -5.45
C GLU A 168 13.28 -11.23 -5.95
N VAL A 169 12.16 -11.92 -6.16
CA VAL A 169 12.07 -13.27 -6.74
C VAL A 169 11.03 -13.27 -7.85
N CYS A 170 11.31 -13.94 -8.95
CA CYS A 170 10.38 -13.98 -10.08
C CYS A 170 10.37 -15.32 -10.81
N ALA A 171 9.17 -15.82 -11.06
CA ALA A 171 8.89 -16.96 -11.92
C ALA A 171 8.42 -16.43 -13.28
N GLU A 172 9.35 -16.30 -14.22
CA GLU A 172 9.10 -15.68 -15.53
C GLU A 172 8.05 -16.45 -16.34
N GLU A 173 8.09 -17.78 -16.31
CA GLU A 173 7.12 -18.63 -17.01
C GLU A 173 5.68 -18.43 -16.51
N LEU A 174 5.51 -18.11 -15.23
CA LEU A 174 4.21 -17.81 -14.63
C LEU A 174 3.82 -16.34 -14.78
N ARG A 175 4.74 -15.48 -15.24
CA ARG A 175 4.62 -14.02 -15.15
C ARG A 175 4.27 -13.55 -13.73
N LEU A 176 4.96 -14.10 -12.73
CA LEU A 176 4.72 -13.77 -11.33
C LEU A 176 6.01 -13.28 -10.65
N THR A 177 5.91 -12.23 -9.84
CA THR A 177 7.01 -11.66 -9.07
C THR A 177 6.59 -11.40 -7.62
N GLY A 178 7.57 -11.34 -6.73
CA GLY A 178 7.40 -11.06 -5.32
C GLY A 178 8.67 -10.49 -4.71
N ARG A 179 8.54 -9.92 -3.52
CA ARG A 179 9.66 -9.39 -2.75
C ARG A 179 9.62 -9.99 -1.36
N ILE A 180 10.62 -10.79 -1.04
CA ILE A 180 10.75 -11.47 0.24
C ILE A 180 11.42 -10.50 1.22
N ASP A 181 10.75 -10.19 2.33
CA ASP A 181 11.28 -9.23 3.31
C ASP A 181 12.62 -9.68 3.89
N LEU A 182 12.74 -10.96 4.24
CA LEU A 182 13.98 -11.57 4.69
C LEU A 182 14.11 -13.03 4.22
N LEU A 183 15.14 -13.29 3.43
CA LEU A 183 15.52 -14.61 2.95
C LEU A 183 16.82 -15.05 3.64
N VAL A 184 16.81 -16.13 4.40
CA VAL A 184 18.01 -16.72 5.02
C VAL A 184 18.40 -17.98 4.25
N VAL A 185 19.61 -18.03 3.72
CA VAL A 185 20.16 -19.19 3.01
C VAL A 185 21.38 -19.70 3.75
N ASP A 186 21.35 -20.94 4.21
CA ASP A 186 22.51 -21.66 4.74
C ASP A 186 22.88 -22.79 3.78
N ASP A 187 23.80 -23.68 4.11
CA ASP A 187 24.17 -24.83 3.27
C ASP A 187 23.03 -25.86 3.18
N LYS A 188 22.21 -25.98 4.24
CA LYS A 188 21.14 -26.99 4.35
C LYS A 188 19.74 -26.42 4.36
N ASP A 189 19.58 -25.19 4.85
CA ASP A 189 18.28 -24.58 5.09
C ASP A 189 18.09 -23.33 4.21
N VAL A 190 16.86 -23.10 3.78
CA VAL A 190 16.42 -21.84 3.20
C VAL A 190 15.16 -21.40 3.93
N ALA A 191 15.20 -20.22 4.53
CA ALA A 191 14.08 -19.70 5.29
C ALA A 191 13.55 -18.39 4.70
N VAL A 192 12.25 -18.33 4.49
CA VAL A 192 11.53 -17.15 4.02
C VAL A 192 10.79 -16.56 5.21
N VAL A 193 11.04 -15.29 5.51
CA VAL A 193 10.37 -14.56 6.58
C VAL A 193 9.70 -13.34 5.98
N ASP A 194 8.45 -13.15 6.35
CA ASP A 194 7.65 -11.98 6.01
C ASP A 194 7.26 -11.24 7.29
N PHE A 195 7.54 -9.94 7.32
CA PHE A 195 7.35 -9.06 8.46
C PHE A 195 5.98 -8.40 8.38
N LYS A 196 5.24 -8.47 9.49
CA LYS A 196 3.93 -7.84 9.61
C LYS A 196 3.94 -6.77 10.69
N THR A 197 3.41 -5.61 10.37
CA THR A 197 3.31 -4.46 11.29
C THR A 197 1.94 -4.31 11.95
N GLY A 198 0.94 -5.07 11.49
CA GLY A 198 -0.45 -5.08 11.97
C GLY A 198 -0.91 -6.45 12.47
N ASP A 199 -2.22 -6.66 12.49
CA ASP A 199 -2.85 -7.89 12.98
C ASP A 199 -2.67 -9.08 12.03
N GLU A 200 -2.93 -10.28 12.55
CA GLU A 200 -2.90 -11.52 11.78
C GLU A 200 -4.02 -11.56 10.72
N ASP A 201 -3.68 -12.04 9.53
CA ASP A 201 -4.62 -12.28 8.43
C ASP A 201 -4.30 -13.63 7.78
N HIS A 202 -5.33 -14.40 7.44
CA HIS A 202 -5.15 -15.73 6.84
C HIS A 202 -4.40 -15.67 5.51
N GLY A 203 -4.53 -14.58 4.74
CA GLY A 203 -3.82 -14.38 3.49
C GLY A 203 -2.30 -14.19 3.66
N HIS A 204 -1.82 -13.93 4.86
CA HIS A 204 -0.38 -13.85 5.13
C HIS A 204 0.31 -15.20 4.95
N ALA A 205 -0.33 -16.31 5.36
CA ALA A 205 0.21 -17.65 5.18
C ALA A 205 0.29 -18.03 3.68
N ASP A 206 -0.69 -17.60 2.90
CA ASP A 206 -0.71 -17.83 1.45
C ASP A 206 0.40 -17.03 0.73
N GLN A 207 0.70 -15.82 1.21
CA GLN A 207 1.78 -14.99 0.69
C GLN A 207 3.15 -15.67 0.86
N VAL A 208 3.47 -16.19 2.05
CA VAL A 208 4.79 -16.86 2.27
C VAL A 208 4.90 -18.19 1.54
N ARG A 209 3.78 -18.92 1.35
CA ARG A 209 3.76 -20.11 0.48
C ARG A 209 4.01 -19.75 -0.98
N LEU A 210 3.47 -18.63 -1.45
CA LEU A 210 3.76 -18.13 -2.78
C LEU A 210 5.21 -17.72 -2.94
N TYR A 211 5.82 -17.10 -1.92
CA TYR A 211 7.25 -16.80 -1.92
C TYR A 211 8.10 -18.07 -2.01
N ALA A 212 7.72 -19.16 -1.34
CA ALA A 212 8.36 -20.46 -1.53
C ALA A 212 8.28 -20.95 -2.98
N LEU A 213 7.12 -20.83 -3.63
CA LEU A 213 6.95 -21.18 -5.05
C LEU A 213 7.83 -20.31 -5.95
N LEU A 214 7.78 -18.98 -5.79
CA LEU A 214 8.59 -18.04 -6.56
C LEU A 214 10.08 -18.31 -6.40
N TRP A 215 10.52 -18.55 -5.16
CA TRP A 215 11.90 -18.93 -4.87
C TRP A 215 12.31 -20.24 -5.55
N GLN A 216 11.43 -21.25 -5.57
CA GLN A 216 11.70 -22.54 -6.21
C GLN A 216 11.86 -22.41 -7.74
N LEU A 217 11.09 -21.51 -8.36
CA LEU A 217 11.01 -21.32 -9.81
C LEU A 217 11.94 -20.23 -10.37
N ASP A 218 12.53 -19.38 -9.52
CA ASP A 218 13.44 -18.32 -9.97
C ASP A 218 14.83 -18.88 -10.30
N GLU A 219 15.06 -19.20 -11.57
CA GLU A 219 16.33 -19.74 -12.05
C GLU A 219 17.51 -18.75 -11.96
N GLN A 220 17.24 -17.44 -11.88
CA GLN A 220 18.31 -16.43 -11.78
C GLN A 220 18.80 -16.30 -10.34
N THR A 221 17.86 -16.18 -9.41
CA THR A 221 18.15 -16.01 -7.99
C THR A 221 18.50 -17.35 -7.31
N ASN A 222 17.86 -18.44 -7.73
CA ASN A 222 18.01 -19.79 -7.18
C ASN A 222 18.27 -20.82 -8.30
N PRO A 223 19.44 -20.77 -8.98
CA PRO A 223 19.75 -21.63 -10.12
C PRO A 223 19.81 -23.13 -9.79
N TYR A 224 19.87 -23.49 -8.51
CA TYR A 224 19.89 -24.86 -8.04
C TYR A 224 18.52 -25.34 -7.53
N SER A 225 17.47 -24.52 -7.67
CA SER A 225 16.10 -24.82 -7.26
C SER A 225 16.02 -25.38 -5.83
N ARG A 226 16.78 -24.79 -4.91
CA ARG A 226 16.80 -25.18 -3.51
C ARG A 226 15.43 -24.92 -2.90
N PRO A 227 14.80 -25.86 -2.19
CA PRO A 227 13.49 -25.63 -1.58
C PRO A 227 13.61 -24.71 -0.36
N ALA A 228 12.56 -23.92 -0.14
CA ALA A 228 12.36 -23.25 1.14
C ALA A 228 12.05 -24.30 2.21
N THR A 229 12.87 -24.41 3.25
CA THR A 229 12.74 -25.39 4.34
C THR A 229 12.04 -24.80 5.57
N LYS A 230 11.88 -23.48 5.66
CA LYS A 230 11.19 -22.79 6.76
C LYS A 230 10.44 -21.57 6.25
N LEU A 231 9.18 -21.42 6.62
CA LEU A 231 8.38 -20.21 6.34
C LEU A 231 7.93 -19.58 7.65
N GLU A 232 8.16 -18.28 7.82
CA GLU A 232 7.81 -17.57 9.06
C GLU A 232 7.06 -16.27 8.78
N LEU A 233 6.06 -16.00 9.60
CA LEU A 233 5.38 -14.72 9.70
C LEU A 233 5.77 -14.06 11.02
N ALA A 234 6.45 -12.93 10.95
CA ALA A 234 6.93 -12.21 12.12
C ALA A 234 6.03 -11.00 12.41
N TYR A 235 5.15 -11.15 13.38
CA TYR A 235 4.29 -10.10 13.92
C TYR A 235 4.97 -9.35 15.07
N PRO A 236 4.48 -8.17 15.47
CA PRO A 236 5.08 -7.44 16.58
C PRO A 236 5.08 -8.25 17.88
N SER A 237 4.00 -9.00 18.15
CA SER A 237 3.83 -9.76 19.39
C SER A 237 4.43 -11.17 19.37
N HIS A 238 4.47 -11.83 18.22
CA HIS A 238 4.89 -13.24 18.12
C HIS A 238 5.34 -13.62 16.70
N THR A 239 5.79 -14.86 16.51
CA THR A 239 6.13 -15.43 15.20
C THR A 239 5.31 -16.68 14.97
N LEU A 240 4.74 -16.81 13.77
CA LEU A 240 4.04 -18.02 13.34
C LEU A 240 4.89 -18.76 12.33
N SER A 241 5.11 -20.05 12.58
CA SER A 241 5.70 -20.96 11.61
C SER A 241 4.62 -21.45 10.67
N VAL A 242 4.87 -21.36 9.36
CA VAL A 242 4.02 -21.92 8.31
C VAL A 242 4.75 -23.13 7.74
N GLU A 243 4.03 -24.24 7.57
CA GLU A 243 4.61 -25.44 6.98
C GLU A 243 5.01 -25.17 5.52
N PRO A 244 6.27 -25.43 5.12
CA PRO A 244 6.70 -25.30 3.74
C PRO A 244 5.92 -26.26 2.83
N PRO A 245 5.50 -25.83 1.63
CA PRO A 245 4.81 -26.71 0.70
C PRO A 245 5.77 -27.79 0.19
N ASP A 246 5.31 -29.05 0.21
CA ASP A 246 6.01 -30.14 -0.46
C ASP A 246 5.87 -30.03 -2.00
N SER A 247 6.51 -30.94 -2.75
CA SER A 247 6.46 -30.89 -4.21
C SER A 247 5.03 -31.00 -4.79
N ALA A 248 4.14 -31.76 -4.14
CA ALA A 248 2.75 -31.89 -4.59
C ALA A 248 1.96 -30.59 -4.35
N ALA A 249 2.14 -29.98 -3.17
CA ALA A 249 1.54 -28.72 -2.81
C ALA A 249 2.08 -27.56 -3.66
N LEU A 250 3.37 -27.55 -4.00
CA LEU A 250 3.97 -26.58 -4.92
C LEU A 250 3.37 -26.70 -6.33
N ASN A 251 3.24 -27.91 -6.86
CA ASN A 251 2.61 -28.14 -8.17
C ASN A 251 1.14 -27.70 -8.18
N ALA A 252 0.39 -27.99 -7.12
CA ALA A 252 -1.00 -27.54 -6.99
C ALA A 252 -1.10 -26.02 -6.89
N LEU A 253 -0.20 -25.37 -6.12
CA LEU A 253 -0.15 -23.92 -6.01
C LEU A 253 0.20 -23.27 -7.34
N GLN A 254 1.15 -23.84 -8.09
CA GLN A 254 1.52 -23.40 -9.43
C GLN A 254 0.34 -23.48 -10.39
N ALA A 255 -0.35 -24.63 -10.45
CA ALA A 255 -1.54 -24.79 -11.30
C ALA A 255 -2.63 -23.77 -10.94
N GLY A 256 -2.90 -23.57 -9.64
CA GLY A 256 -3.84 -22.54 -9.19
C GLY A 256 -3.42 -21.12 -9.56
N MET A 257 -2.12 -20.80 -9.55
CA MET A 257 -1.65 -19.48 -10.00
C MET A 257 -1.84 -19.29 -11.51
N VAL A 258 -1.59 -20.33 -12.32
CA VAL A 258 -1.82 -20.27 -13.77
C VAL A 258 -3.28 -19.95 -14.06
N GLU A 259 -4.22 -20.62 -13.40
CA GLU A 259 -5.66 -20.38 -13.57
C GLU A 259 -6.05 -18.96 -13.15
N ARG A 260 -5.59 -18.50 -11.98
CA ARG A 260 -5.88 -17.14 -11.48
C ARG A 260 -5.32 -16.05 -12.39
N ILE A 261 -4.10 -16.23 -12.89
CA ILE A 261 -3.47 -15.29 -13.81
C ILE A 261 -4.20 -15.27 -15.15
N ALA A 262 -4.59 -16.42 -15.70
CA ALA A 262 -5.38 -16.48 -16.93
C ALA A 262 -6.73 -15.74 -16.76
N ALA A 263 -7.44 -15.96 -15.65
CA ALA A 263 -8.68 -15.26 -15.35
C ALA A 263 -8.45 -13.74 -15.21
N ALA A 264 -7.39 -13.32 -14.53
CA ALA A 264 -7.05 -11.90 -14.38
C ALA A 264 -6.69 -11.25 -15.73
N ASP A 265 -6.00 -11.97 -16.60
CA ASP A 265 -5.67 -11.51 -17.94
C ASP A 265 -6.92 -11.31 -18.80
N GLU A 266 -7.86 -12.25 -18.78
CA GLU A 266 -9.15 -12.13 -19.49
C GLU A 266 -9.90 -10.87 -19.05
N VAL A 267 -9.97 -10.63 -17.74
CA VAL A 267 -10.67 -9.44 -17.22
C VAL A 267 -9.92 -8.15 -17.55
N THR A 268 -8.59 -8.13 -17.49
CA THR A 268 -7.79 -6.92 -17.80
C THR A 268 -7.66 -6.63 -19.29
N ALA A 269 -7.97 -7.60 -20.14
CA ALA A 269 -8.13 -7.42 -21.58
C ALA A 269 -9.47 -6.75 -21.94
N ALA A 270 -10.48 -6.82 -21.07
CA ALA A 270 -11.75 -6.14 -21.29
C ALA A 270 -11.61 -4.60 -21.21
N THR A 271 -12.33 -3.89 -22.08
CA THR A 271 -12.29 -2.42 -22.15
C THR A 271 -12.79 -1.74 -20.87
N ALA A 272 -13.75 -2.37 -20.17
CA ALA A 272 -14.31 -1.87 -18.92
C ALA A 272 -14.54 -3.05 -17.97
N PRO A 273 -13.54 -3.38 -17.13
CA PRO A 273 -13.66 -4.41 -16.10
C PRO A 273 -14.82 -4.09 -15.16
N SER A 274 -15.51 -5.13 -14.70
CA SER A 274 -16.64 -5.00 -13.78
C SER A 274 -16.20 -4.42 -12.43
N ALA A 275 -17.11 -3.64 -11.83
CA ALA A 275 -16.99 -3.22 -10.44
C ALA A 275 -17.76 -4.20 -9.56
N THR A 276 -17.21 -4.47 -8.37
CA THR A 276 -17.81 -5.26 -7.29
C THR A 276 -18.08 -4.33 -6.10
N PRO A 277 -19.05 -3.42 -6.19
CA PRO A 277 -19.29 -2.44 -5.13
C PRO A 277 -19.79 -3.12 -3.86
N SER A 278 -19.16 -2.81 -2.74
CA SER A 278 -19.58 -3.21 -1.40
C SER A 278 -19.19 -2.13 -0.40
N VAL A 279 -19.95 -1.97 0.69
CA VAL A 279 -19.63 -0.97 1.73
C VAL A 279 -18.22 -1.20 2.25
N GLU A 280 -17.91 -2.44 2.61
CA GLU A 280 -16.62 -2.84 3.18
C GLU A 280 -15.44 -2.65 2.22
N GLY A 281 -15.61 -3.01 0.95
CA GLY A 281 -14.54 -2.92 -0.05
C GLY A 281 -14.35 -1.51 -0.61
N CYS A 282 -15.43 -0.72 -0.70
CA CYS A 282 -15.39 0.62 -1.26
C CYS A 282 -15.00 1.70 -0.26
N GLN A 283 -15.20 1.51 1.05
CA GLN A 283 -14.85 2.53 2.06
C GLN A 283 -13.38 2.96 1.99
N PHE A 284 -12.46 2.03 1.65
CA PHE A 284 -11.02 2.29 1.52
C PHE A 284 -10.57 2.45 0.05
N CYS A 285 -11.49 2.49 -0.91
CA CYS A 285 -11.16 2.59 -2.33
C CYS A 285 -10.73 4.01 -2.69
N GLN A 286 -9.45 4.18 -3.01
CA GLN A 286 -8.82 5.47 -3.33
C GLN A 286 -9.27 6.10 -4.66
N VAL A 287 -10.02 5.35 -5.47
CA VAL A 287 -10.50 5.74 -6.81
C VAL A 287 -12.03 5.65 -6.92
N LYS A 288 -12.76 5.55 -5.80
CA LYS A 288 -14.24 5.41 -5.81
C LYS A 288 -14.96 6.60 -6.46
N HIS A 289 -14.39 7.79 -6.41
CA HIS A 289 -14.93 8.98 -7.10
C HIS A 289 -14.94 8.85 -8.63
N LEU A 290 -14.17 7.92 -9.21
CA LEU A 290 -14.15 7.61 -10.66
C LEU A 290 -15.03 6.40 -11.03
N CYS A 291 -15.70 5.78 -10.06
CA CYS A 291 -16.41 4.52 -10.26
C CYS A 291 -17.92 4.75 -10.27
N ASP A 292 -18.55 4.85 -11.44
CA ASP A 292 -19.99 5.11 -11.51
C ASP A 292 -20.83 4.01 -10.85
N SER A 293 -20.41 2.74 -10.94
CA SER A 293 -21.08 1.65 -10.23
C SER A 293 -21.09 1.82 -8.72
N TYR A 294 -20.08 2.49 -8.13
CA TYR A 294 -20.09 2.83 -6.70
C TYR A 294 -21.19 3.84 -6.41
N TRP A 295 -21.25 4.94 -7.18
CA TRP A 295 -22.21 6.03 -6.96
C TRP A 295 -23.66 5.65 -7.20
N LEU A 296 -23.90 4.66 -8.06
CA LEU A 296 -25.24 4.13 -8.32
C LEU A 296 -25.77 3.22 -7.20
N SER A 297 -24.91 2.68 -6.32
CA SER A 297 -25.32 1.59 -5.41
C SER A 297 -24.92 1.72 -3.95
N ILE A 298 -23.90 2.52 -3.60
CA ILE A 298 -23.35 2.53 -2.23
C ILE A 298 -23.71 3.80 -1.45
N PRO A 299 -23.54 5.03 -1.97
CA PRO A 299 -23.92 6.23 -1.23
C PRO A 299 -25.40 6.20 -0.82
N PRO A 300 -25.73 6.51 0.45
CA PRO A 300 -27.12 6.58 0.89
C PRO A 300 -27.80 7.83 0.33
N ASN A 301 -29.14 7.84 0.34
CA ASN A 301 -29.86 9.11 0.21
C ASN A 301 -29.54 9.97 1.45
N VAL A 302 -29.21 11.24 1.23
CA VAL A 302 -28.85 12.19 2.30
C VAL A 302 -29.93 12.31 3.40
N SER A 303 -31.19 12.11 3.05
CA SER A 303 -32.32 12.15 4.01
C SER A 303 -32.33 10.96 4.97
N GLU A 304 -31.85 9.81 4.50
CA GLU A 304 -31.74 8.54 5.23
C GLU A 304 -30.44 8.45 6.04
N ALA A 305 -29.42 9.24 5.67
CA ALA A 305 -28.14 9.25 6.38
C ALA A 305 -28.28 9.73 7.84
N THR A 306 -27.60 9.01 8.74
CA THR A 306 -27.53 9.37 10.17
C THR A 306 -26.54 10.51 10.41
N THR A 307 -26.61 11.14 11.60
CA THR A 307 -25.64 12.18 11.99
C THR A 307 -24.35 11.61 12.57
N GLU A 308 -24.29 10.29 12.82
CA GLU A 308 -23.16 9.61 13.42
C GLU A 308 -22.19 9.05 12.38
N GLU A 309 -22.68 8.74 11.17
CA GLU A 309 -21.91 8.06 10.14
C GLU A 309 -21.34 9.00 9.08
N TRP A 310 -20.19 8.60 8.54
CA TRP A 310 -19.60 9.21 7.36
C TRP A 310 -20.16 8.57 6.10
N PHE A 311 -20.45 9.37 5.10
CA PHE A 311 -20.91 8.89 3.80
C PHE A 311 -20.36 9.77 2.67
N ASP A 312 -20.57 9.33 1.44
CA ASP A 312 -20.22 10.08 0.25
C ASP A 312 -21.50 10.67 -0.37
N PHE A 313 -21.39 11.80 -1.06
CA PHE A 313 -22.54 12.54 -1.59
C PHE A 313 -22.28 13.01 -3.02
N GLU A 314 -23.24 12.83 -3.93
CA GLU A 314 -23.24 13.42 -5.27
C GLU A 314 -24.40 14.42 -5.38
N GLY A 315 -24.13 15.60 -5.93
CA GLY A 315 -25.18 16.59 -6.19
C GLY A 315 -24.76 17.67 -7.16
N ARG A 316 -25.74 18.35 -7.76
CA ARG A 316 -25.54 19.50 -8.65
C ARG A 316 -25.34 20.77 -7.83
N VAL A 317 -24.31 21.54 -8.14
CA VAL A 317 -23.99 22.80 -7.42
C VAL A 317 -24.97 23.89 -7.85
N LEU A 318 -25.73 24.46 -6.91
CA LEU A 318 -26.71 25.51 -7.20
C LEU A 318 -26.13 26.91 -7.01
N ARG A 319 -25.71 27.26 -5.79
CA ARG A 319 -25.25 28.60 -5.44
C ARG A 319 -24.47 28.63 -4.12
N PRO A 320 -23.54 29.57 -3.94
CA PRO A 320 -22.91 29.80 -2.65
C PRO A 320 -23.91 30.40 -1.65
N GLN A 321 -23.68 30.13 -0.37
CA GLN A 321 -24.41 30.65 0.79
C GLN A 321 -23.38 31.13 1.83
N GLY A 322 -22.69 32.22 1.51
CA GLY A 322 -21.57 32.75 2.31
C GLY A 322 -20.22 32.15 1.90
N SER A 323 -19.18 32.38 2.70
CA SER A 323 -17.81 32.00 2.35
C SER A 323 -17.50 30.51 2.52
N ARG A 324 -18.29 29.78 3.31
CA ARG A 324 -18.05 28.37 3.68
C ARG A 324 -19.27 27.47 3.53
N SER A 325 -20.24 27.87 2.71
CA SER A 325 -21.41 27.04 2.49
C SER A 325 -21.96 27.18 1.09
N TRP A 326 -22.58 26.11 0.60
CA TRP A 326 -23.13 25.99 -0.74
C TRP A 326 -24.45 25.24 -0.69
N PHE A 327 -25.40 25.61 -1.55
CA PHE A 327 -26.55 24.75 -1.82
C PHE A 327 -26.23 23.84 -2.99
N LEU A 328 -26.42 22.54 -2.77
CA LEU A 328 -26.39 21.51 -3.80
C LEU A 328 -27.79 20.89 -3.92
N GLU A 329 -28.07 20.28 -5.05
CA GLU A 329 -29.32 19.59 -5.36
C GLU A 329 -29.04 18.13 -5.71
N THR A 330 -29.78 17.21 -5.10
CA THR A 330 -29.77 15.78 -5.44
C THR A 330 -30.60 15.52 -6.70
N ASP A 331 -30.51 14.31 -7.26
CA ASP A 331 -31.28 13.94 -8.46
C ASP A 331 -32.81 13.95 -8.25
N ASP A 332 -33.29 13.86 -7.01
CA ASP A 332 -34.70 13.99 -6.62
C ASP A 332 -35.14 15.44 -6.33
N ALA A 333 -34.32 16.43 -6.73
CA ALA A 333 -34.53 17.86 -6.51
C ALA A 333 -34.53 18.31 -5.03
N THR A 334 -33.95 17.50 -4.13
CA THR A 334 -33.78 17.88 -2.73
C THR A 334 -32.59 18.82 -2.56
N GLN A 335 -32.82 19.96 -1.92
CA GLN A 335 -31.73 20.91 -1.60
C GLN A 335 -30.99 20.54 -0.33
N VAL A 336 -29.67 20.47 -0.42
CA VAL A 336 -28.75 20.17 0.66
C VAL A 336 -27.81 21.34 0.87
N LEU A 337 -27.70 21.81 2.12
CA LEU A 337 -26.69 22.79 2.49
C LEU A 337 -25.38 22.08 2.82
N VAL A 338 -24.34 22.34 2.04
CA VAL A 338 -23.00 21.80 2.23
C VAL A 338 -22.15 22.84 2.94
N ARG A 339 -21.59 22.49 4.10
CA ARG A 339 -20.62 23.31 4.84
C ARG A 339 -19.20 22.85 4.52
N THR A 340 -18.33 23.77 4.12
CA THR A 340 -16.94 23.49 3.76
C THR A 340 -15.98 23.91 4.89
N VAL A 341 -14.83 23.24 4.98
CA VAL A 341 -13.76 23.65 5.91
C VAL A 341 -13.05 24.90 5.41
N GLU A 342 -12.73 24.90 4.11
CA GLU A 342 -12.07 25.99 3.44
C GLU A 342 -13.07 27.06 3.01
N SER A 343 -12.61 28.31 3.04
CA SER A 343 -13.37 29.42 2.49
C SER A 343 -13.20 29.46 0.98
N HIS A 344 -14.28 29.76 0.24
CA HIS A 344 -14.26 29.94 -1.21
C HIS A 344 -13.84 28.69 -2.02
N VAL A 345 -14.26 27.49 -1.58
CA VAL A 345 -14.12 26.28 -2.40
C VAL A 345 -14.73 26.51 -3.79
N PRO A 346 -13.99 26.30 -4.89
CA PRO A 346 -14.41 26.69 -6.23
C PRO A 346 -15.33 25.63 -6.86
N PHE A 347 -16.47 25.34 -6.22
CA PHE A 347 -17.44 24.42 -6.80
C PHE A 347 -17.97 24.97 -8.15
N PRO A 348 -17.97 24.16 -9.22
CA PRO A 348 -18.45 24.58 -10.53
C PRO A 348 -19.98 24.69 -10.51
N GLN A 349 -20.49 25.92 -10.49
CA GLN A 349 -21.92 26.19 -10.44
C GLN A 349 -22.64 25.62 -11.67
N GLY A 350 -23.70 24.85 -11.46
CA GLY A 350 -24.46 24.17 -12.50
C GLY A 350 -24.02 22.73 -12.75
N ASP A 351 -22.80 22.36 -12.38
CA ASP A 351 -22.24 21.02 -12.62
C ASP A 351 -22.47 20.08 -11.44
N LYS A 352 -22.33 18.79 -11.69
CA LYS A 352 -22.35 17.77 -10.63
C LYS A 352 -20.99 17.69 -9.95
N VAL A 353 -21.01 17.52 -8.63
CA VAL A 353 -19.82 17.24 -7.83
C VAL A 353 -20.02 16.00 -6.96
N ARG A 354 -18.95 15.25 -6.75
CA ARG A 354 -18.84 14.11 -5.84
C ARG A 354 -18.05 14.54 -4.62
N LEU A 355 -18.63 14.43 -3.44
CA LEU A 355 -18.03 14.73 -2.14
C LEU A 355 -17.74 13.42 -1.41
N LEU A 356 -16.50 13.20 -0.98
CA LEU A 356 -16.09 12.01 -0.23
C LEU A 356 -16.00 12.31 1.26
N GLY A 357 -16.52 11.41 2.09
CA GLY A 357 -16.38 11.47 3.54
C GLY A 357 -17.00 12.73 4.14
N VAL A 358 -18.26 12.98 3.85
CA VAL A 358 -19.09 14.01 4.50
C VAL A 358 -19.87 13.41 5.66
N ARG A 359 -20.38 14.27 6.54
CA ARG A 359 -21.28 13.85 7.62
C ARG A 359 -22.49 14.75 7.70
N ARG A 360 -23.65 14.18 8.02
CA ARG A 360 -24.87 14.96 8.26
C ARG A 360 -24.74 15.76 9.56
N THR A 361 -25.25 16.99 9.55
CA THR A 361 -25.29 17.87 10.72
C THR A 361 -26.67 18.47 10.86
N ILE A 362 -27.00 18.95 12.06
CA ILE A 362 -28.25 19.62 12.35
C ILE A 362 -28.04 21.13 12.16
N ASP A 363 -28.95 21.79 11.46
CA ASP A 363 -28.99 23.25 11.42
C ASP A 363 -29.73 23.77 12.67
N PRO A 364 -29.06 24.43 13.62
CA PRO A 364 -29.72 24.90 14.85
C PRO A 364 -30.86 25.89 14.59
N ASP A 365 -30.86 26.54 13.43
CA ASP A 365 -31.90 27.50 13.05
C ASP A 365 -33.09 26.84 12.32
N LYS A 366 -32.89 25.64 11.74
CA LYS A 366 -33.87 24.93 10.91
C LYS A 366 -33.64 23.42 10.91
N ASP A 367 -34.19 22.71 11.89
CA ASP A 367 -34.05 21.26 12.03
C ASP A 367 -34.49 20.43 10.80
N THR A 368 -35.38 20.97 9.96
CA THR A 368 -35.84 20.31 8.73
C THR A 368 -34.89 20.47 7.54
N ARG A 369 -33.87 21.34 7.64
CA ARG A 369 -32.90 21.55 6.58
C ARG A 369 -31.89 20.41 6.56
N LEU A 370 -31.68 19.80 5.41
CA LEU A 370 -30.62 18.85 5.21
C LEU A 370 -29.28 19.57 5.11
N VAL A 371 -28.41 19.32 6.08
CA VAL A 371 -27.08 19.90 6.13
C VAL A 371 -26.04 18.80 6.19
N ILE A 372 -25.04 18.88 5.33
CA ILE A 372 -23.85 18.04 5.39
C ILE A 372 -22.62 18.92 5.59
N ALA A 373 -21.61 18.38 6.28
CA ALA A 373 -20.36 19.06 6.53
C ALA A 373 -19.20 18.24 5.98
N MET A 374 -18.31 18.93 5.27
CA MET A 374 -16.97 18.45 4.94
C MET A 374 -16.04 18.66 6.14
N VAL A 375 -15.04 17.81 6.25
CA VAL A 375 -13.93 17.92 7.20
C VAL A 375 -12.59 17.95 6.45
N SER A 376 -11.50 18.14 7.19
CA SER A 376 -10.15 18.27 6.62
C SER A 376 -9.67 17.03 5.85
N THR A 377 -10.36 15.89 5.99
CA THR A 377 -10.09 14.64 5.25
C THR A 377 -11.09 14.39 4.13
N SER A 378 -12.13 15.22 4.00
CA SER A 378 -13.08 15.13 2.89
C SER A 378 -12.42 15.59 1.60
N GLU A 379 -12.82 14.98 0.49
CA GLU A 379 -12.41 15.40 -0.85
C GLU A 379 -13.64 15.79 -1.67
N TRP A 380 -13.43 16.55 -2.74
CA TRP A 380 -14.47 16.81 -3.72
C TRP A 380 -13.91 16.70 -5.13
N TYR A 381 -14.77 16.31 -6.07
CA TYR A 381 -14.42 16.12 -7.47
C TYR A 381 -15.55 16.62 -8.35
N ALA A 382 -15.23 17.39 -9.39
CA ALA A 382 -16.19 17.68 -10.45
C ALA A 382 -16.47 16.41 -11.26
N VAL A 383 -17.73 16.20 -11.63
CA VAL A 383 -18.14 15.14 -12.56
C VAL A 383 -18.18 15.74 -13.94
N SER A 384 -17.19 15.40 -14.77
CA SER A 384 -17.15 15.81 -16.18
C SER A 384 -18.44 15.33 -16.88
N SER A 385 -19.14 16.27 -17.53
CA SER A 385 -20.39 16.02 -18.25
C SER A 385 -20.17 15.29 -19.57
#